data_AF-A0A5C5G056-F1
#
_entry.id   AF-A0A5C5G056-F1
#
_cell.length_a   1.000
_cell.length_b   1.000
_cell.length_c   1.000
_cell.angle_alpha   90.00
_cell.angle_beta   90.00
_cell.angle_gamma   90.00
#
_symmetry.space_group_name_H-M   'P 1'
#
loop_
_entity.id
_entity.type
_entity.pdbx_description
1 polymer ?
#
loop_
_entity_poly.entity_id
_entity_poly.type
_entity_poly.pdbx_seq_one_letter_code
_entity_poly.pdbx_strand_id
1 'polypeptide(L)'
;MPSASTTQSGEQRARLLEHLVHQHFGSAVGEVASILLARGALSFPQLAKLTALPPSLAQAALLALSTHTLLFHSETEVNGRLTELYELNHDAIERRLRGGLYVEMAAEWEGGTQLAAVTDALWREGILVREDLVHVVSDALIAARDNADGLALDDDPKGKKRARVADQVADTADKLVRKAFAQGYLNVVTPGSQLSPSSLEIKWEEELRATIKGIPSSRDLANVKRQLREKQAEWDEEERARARGKGMDAAADEDDDDEPKRKKRRKKKHQPETDSEDDDTLDLKKVDPPLPEGAFFKINEERFHIRWRAQLLRSYAHDLYNSHVAAVLGVILDIVSSETQLMSEGISRAVSLHEINTRFDRLPATAKPALSQTFAKHKHDAAWPPKRDRTSDYILAVCEVLSGQDQWGMTTREMFLLQQGEGTHAKWSVNWTQLGRAMKRSLVEAVIRDKLGDAAIRCWRIMEAKGKLDEKHVARLAFLSVKEAREVLGRLSAAQLIEPQEVPRTADRAPSRTLYLWFVDFNKVVTALIGHHYKALANVQAQRQHQLELRRGLVDKRERTDVRNDPGLLTKRDKEQLEELDKTLEALAVAEQRLDEQLFVLREFDPDPAAV
;
A
#
# COMPACT_ATOMS: atom_id res chain seq x y z
N MET A 1 -7.63 10.82 25.80
CA MET A 1 -6.66 9.87 26.38
C MET A 1 -6.62 8.67 25.45
N PRO A 2 -5.48 8.36 24.80
CA PRO A 2 -5.37 7.12 24.04
C PRO A 2 -5.66 5.93 24.96
N SER A 3 -6.39 4.93 24.49
CA SER A 3 -6.59 3.70 25.25
C SER A 3 -5.25 2.98 25.42
N ALA A 4 -5.09 2.21 26.50
CA ALA A 4 -3.85 1.46 26.76
C ALA A 4 -3.43 0.57 25.57
N SER A 5 -4.40 0.09 24.79
CA SER A 5 -4.19 -0.66 23.54
C SER A 5 -3.50 0.16 22.44
N THR A 6 -3.87 1.44 22.28
CA THR A 6 -3.27 2.34 21.29
C THR A 6 -1.82 2.66 21.64
N THR A 7 -1.54 2.90 22.93
CA THR A 7 -0.18 3.14 23.42
C THR A 7 0.71 1.89 23.26
N GLN A 8 0.19 0.71 23.58
CA GLN A 8 0.91 -0.55 23.40
C GLN A 8 1.16 -0.87 21.92
N SER A 9 0.21 -0.58 21.03
CA SER A 9 0.40 -0.73 19.58
C SER A 9 1.51 0.21 19.08
N GLY A 10 1.60 1.43 19.60
CA GLY A 10 2.66 2.39 19.26
C GLY A 10 4.05 1.89 19.65
N GLU A 11 4.20 1.30 20.84
CA GLU A 11 5.47 0.73 21.30
C GLU A 11 5.91 -0.46 20.44
N GLN A 12 4.98 -1.39 20.12
CA GLN A 12 5.31 -2.54 19.27
C GLN A 12 5.64 -2.12 17.84
N ARG A 13 4.97 -1.07 17.33
CA ARG A 13 5.30 -0.47 16.04
C ARG A 13 6.70 0.13 16.07
N ALA A 14 7.04 0.96 17.05
CA ALA A 14 8.37 1.55 17.19
C ALA A 14 9.47 0.46 17.25
N ARG A 15 9.26 -0.61 18.02
CA ARG A 15 10.19 -1.75 18.06
C ARG A 15 10.38 -2.42 16.70
N LEU A 16 9.33 -2.58 15.90
CA LEU A 16 9.46 -3.10 14.53
C LEU A 16 10.30 -2.15 13.66
N LEU A 17 10.01 -0.86 13.69
CA LEU A 17 10.71 0.14 12.88
C LEU A 17 12.20 0.20 13.22
N GLU A 18 12.55 0.11 14.51
CA GLU A 18 13.94 0.03 14.97
C GLU A 18 14.67 -1.18 14.36
N HIS A 19 14.05 -2.37 14.41
CA HIS A 19 14.64 -3.57 13.79
C HIS A 19 14.84 -3.41 12.27
N LEU A 20 13.87 -2.80 11.57
CA LEU A 20 13.96 -2.59 10.11
C LEU A 20 15.09 -1.63 9.73
N VAL A 21 15.21 -0.51 10.43
CA VAL A 21 16.29 0.45 10.16
C VAL A 21 17.65 -0.16 10.50
N HIS A 22 17.75 -0.85 11.63
CA HIS A 22 18.99 -1.51 12.02
C HIS A 22 19.44 -2.57 11.00
N GLN A 23 18.51 -3.38 10.49
CA GLN A 23 18.81 -4.43 9.52
C GLN A 23 19.22 -3.86 8.15
N HIS A 24 18.57 -2.79 7.69
CA HIS A 24 18.83 -2.24 6.36
C HIS A 24 20.03 -1.28 6.30
N PHE A 25 20.26 -0.50 7.36
CA PHE A 25 21.26 0.58 7.36
C PHE A 25 22.37 0.40 8.39
N GLY A 26 22.27 -0.62 9.25
CA GLY A 26 23.28 -0.95 10.26
C GLY A 26 23.12 -0.20 11.58
N SER A 27 24.08 -0.41 12.48
CA SER A 27 23.99 -0.01 13.88
C SER A 27 24.00 1.51 14.11
N ALA A 28 24.80 2.26 13.36
CA ALA A 28 24.88 3.71 13.50
C ALA A 28 23.55 4.40 13.15
N VAL A 29 22.95 4.02 12.03
CA VAL A 29 21.65 4.55 11.61
C VAL A 29 20.53 4.04 12.52
N GLY A 30 20.61 2.77 12.95
CA GLY A 30 19.69 2.19 13.92
C GLY A 30 19.67 2.92 15.27
N GLU A 31 20.83 3.36 15.78
CA GLU A 31 20.90 4.13 17.03
C GLU A 31 20.22 5.50 16.92
N VAL A 32 20.50 6.24 15.85
CA VAL A 32 19.84 7.52 15.57
C VAL A 32 18.33 7.33 15.45
N ALA A 33 17.91 6.29 14.73
CA ALA A 33 16.50 6.00 14.56
C ALA A 33 15.81 5.59 15.87
N SER A 34 16.45 4.76 16.69
CA SER A 34 15.93 4.37 18.02
C SER A 34 15.68 5.58 18.92
N ILE A 35 16.60 6.56 18.92
CA ILE A 35 16.44 7.81 19.68
C ILE A 35 15.26 8.63 19.16
N LEU A 36 15.14 8.79 17.84
CA LEU A 36 14.04 9.55 17.22
C LEU A 36 12.68 8.86 17.44
N LEU A 37 12.60 7.53 17.35
CA LEU A 37 11.38 6.76 17.64
C LEU A 37 10.95 6.89 19.11
N ALA A 38 11.90 6.93 20.03
CA ALA A 38 11.62 7.03 21.47
C ALA A 38 11.29 8.46 21.94
N ARG A 39 11.85 9.48 21.29
CA ARG A 39 11.77 10.88 21.75
C ARG A 39 10.95 11.80 20.83
N GLY A 40 10.60 11.36 19.63
CA GLY A 40 9.96 12.18 18.61
C GLY A 40 10.94 13.14 17.94
N ALA A 41 10.42 14.30 17.50
CA ALA A 41 11.20 15.29 16.77
C ALA A 41 12.32 15.90 17.63
N LEU A 42 13.56 15.89 17.10
CA LEU A 42 14.75 16.40 17.80
C LEU A 42 15.62 17.25 16.87
N SER A 43 16.27 18.28 17.45
CA SER A 43 17.30 19.05 16.75
C SER A 43 18.65 18.31 16.73
N PHE A 44 19.51 18.62 15.76
CA PHE A 44 20.86 18.02 15.69
C PHE A 44 21.66 18.14 17.01
N PRO A 45 21.70 19.30 17.70
CA PRO A 45 22.43 19.43 18.97
C PRO A 45 21.85 18.57 20.10
N GLN A 46 20.54 18.29 20.09
CA GLN A 46 19.92 17.37 21.05
C GLN A 46 20.27 15.93 20.71
N LEU A 47 20.16 15.57 19.42
CA LEU A 47 20.50 14.24 18.94
C LEU A 47 21.96 13.90 19.26
N ALA A 48 22.90 14.80 18.93
CA ALA A 48 24.33 14.61 19.20
C ALA A 48 24.68 14.47 20.70
N LYS A 49 23.82 14.93 21.61
CA LYS A 49 23.97 14.72 23.06
C LYS A 49 23.40 13.39 23.55
N LEU A 50 22.44 12.83 22.81
CA LEU A 50 21.74 11.59 23.16
C LEU A 50 22.40 10.36 22.54
N THR A 51 23.04 10.53 21.37
CA THR A 51 23.80 9.47 20.69
C THR A 51 25.18 9.28 21.32
N ALA A 52 25.68 8.05 21.34
CA ALA A 52 27.08 7.74 21.61
C ALA A 52 27.98 7.96 20.37
N LEU A 53 27.38 8.17 19.20
CA LEU A 53 28.08 8.35 17.93
C LEU A 53 28.80 9.71 17.83
N PRO A 54 29.94 9.80 17.11
CA PRO A 54 30.53 11.07 16.74
C PRO A 54 29.55 11.93 15.91
N PRO A 55 29.54 13.27 16.05
CA PRO A 55 28.62 14.14 15.33
C PRO A 55 28.63 13.96 13.81
N SER A 56 29.80 13.71 13.20
CA SER A 56 29.93 13.43 11.77
C SER A 56 29.19 12.17 11.34
N LEU A 57 29.22 11.12 12.18
CA LEU A 57 28.54 9.86 11.91
C LEU A 57 27.03 9.99 12.14
N ALA A 58 26.61 10.76 13.15
CA ALA A 58 25.19 11.09 13.34
C ALA A 58 24.63 11.88 12.15
N GLN A 59 25.40 12.82 11.60
CA GLN A 59 25.02 13.56 10.39
C GLN A 59 24.94 12.65 9.16
N ALA A 60 25.91 11.75 8.97
CA ALA A 60 25.87 10.77 7.89
C ALA A 60 24.66 9.83 8.01
N ALA A 61 24.28 9.45 9.23
CA ALA A 61 23.08 8.64 9.47
C ALA A 61 21.79 9.39 9.11
N LEU A 62 21.66 10.67 9.46
CA LEU A 62 20.54 11.51 9.05
C LEU A 62 20.47 11.65 7.51
N LEU A 63 21.63 11.81 6.85
CA LEU A 63 21.70 11.87 5.39
C LEU A 63 21.23 10.55 4.74
N ALA A 64 21.65 9.40 5.27
CA ALA A 64 21.18 8.09 4.81
C ALA A 64 19.66 7.93 4.95
N LEU A 65 19.08 8.40 6.06
CA LEU A 65 17.63 8.39 6.26
C LEU A 65 16.89 9.35 5.33
N SER A 66 17.44 10.55 5.10
CA SER A 66 16.87 11.55 4.19
C SER A 66 16.91 11.10 2.72
N THR A 67 18.03 10.56 2.25
CA THR A 67 18.16 10.01 0.88
C THR A 67 17.13 8.93 0.58
N HIS A 68 16.74 8.14 1.59
CA HIS A 68 15.70 7.12 1.46
C HIS A 68 14.29 7.63 1.76
N THR A 69 14.09 8.93 1.95
CA THR A 69 12.82 9.58 2.31
C THR A 69 12.18 9.03 3.60
N LEU A 70 13.01 8.54 4.52
CA LEU A 70 12.60 7.98 5.82
C LEU A 70 12.62 9.02 6.95
N LEU A 71 13.10 10.22 6.64
CA LEU A 71 13.25 11.32 7.59
C LEU A 71 12.44 12.52 7.12
N PHE A 72 11.63 13.05 8.03
CA PHE A 72 11.08 14.38 7.92
C PHE A 72 12.01 15.39 8.57
N HIS A 73 12.11 16.56 7.98
CA HIS A 73 12.76 17.71 8.58
C HIS A 73 11.79 18.89 8.60
N SER A 74 11.78 19.64 9.69
CA SER A 74 10.93 20.82 9.84
C SER A 74 11.67 21.93 10.56
N GLU A 75 11.51 23.15 10.08
CA GLU A 75 12.06 24.33 10.74
C GLU A 75 11.08 24.86 11.79
N THR A 76 11.60 25.10 12.99
CA THR A 76 10.87 25.73 14.10
C THR A 76 11.66 26.90 14.66
N GLU A 77 10.98 27.99 14.99
CA GLU A 77 11.63 29.15 15.60
C GLU A 77 11.67 28.98 17.12
N VAL A 78 12.87 28.83 17.67
CA VAL A 78 13.10 28.73 19.12
C VAL A 78 13.92 29.93 19.56
N ASN A 79 13.34 30.80 20.39
CA ASN A 79 13.98 32.02 20.91
C ASN A 79 14.51 32.96 19.81
N GLY A 80 13.78 33.12 18.70
CA GLY A 80 14.19 33.99 17.59
C GLY A 80 15.20 33.36 16.63
N ARG A 81 15.52 32.06 16.79
CA ARG A 81 16.44 31.33 15.91
C ARG A 81 15.73 30.13 15.27
N LEU A 82 15.80 30.05 13.94
CA LEU A 82 15.38 28.87 13.20
C LEU A 82 16.24 27.68 13.58
N THR A 83 15.59 26.63 14.06
CA THR A 83 16.18 25.35 14.45
C THR A 83 15.48 24.24 13.66
N GLU A 84 16.27 23.46 12.93
CA GLU A 84 15.79 22.29 12.21
C GLU A 84 15.56 21.12 13.19
N LEU A 85 14.38 20.52 13.09
CA LEU A 85 13.98 19.32 13.82
C LEU A 85 13.87 18.15 12.85
N TYR A 86 14.34 16.99 13.29
CA TYR A 86 14.28 15.74 12.55
C TYR A 86 13.28 14.79 13.20
N GLU A 87 12.41 14.21 12.40
CA GLU A 87 11.38 13.24 12.81
C GLU A 87 11.40 12.06 11.83
N LEU A 88 11.15 10.84 12.28
CA LEU A 88 11.10 9.69 11.37
C LEU A 88 9.75 9.54 10.70
N ASN A 89 9.76 9.24 9.41
CA ASN A 89 8.58 8.84 8.67
C ASN A 89 8.27 7.35 8.94
N HIS A 90 7.41 7.10 9.93
CA HIS A 90 7.05 5.75 10.35
C HIS A 90 6.43 4.91 9.22
N ASP A 91 5.61 5.53 8.37
CA ASP A 91 4.93 4.82 7.28
C ASP A 91 5.92 4.41 6.18
N ALA A 92 6.86 5.28 5.82
CA ALA A 92 7.88 4.96 4.82
C ALA A 92 8.81 3.84 5.29
N ILE A 93 9.20 3.85 6.58
CA ILE A 93 10.02 2.76 7.15
C ILE A 93 9.27 1.43 7.11
N GLU A 94 7.99 1.43 7.48
CA GLU A 94 7.15 0.24 7.46
C GLU A 94 6.98 -0.32 6.05
N ARG A 95 6.75 0.54 5.06
CA ARG A 95 6.61 0.14 3.65
C ARG A 95 7.90 -0.45 3.07
N ARG A 96 9.07 -0.26 3.70
CA ARG A 96 10.30 -0.97 3.29
C ARG A 96 10.19 -2.49 3.40
N LEU A 97 9.30 -3.02 4.24
CA LEU A 97 8.97 -4.47 4.30
C LEU A 97 8.55 -5.03 2.93
N ARG A 98 7.97 -4.16 2.07
CA ARG A 98 7.36 -4.53 0.80
C ARG A 98 8.29 -4.36 -0.40
N GLY A 99 9.58 -4.06 -0.18
CA GLY A 99 10.54 -3.85 -1.28
C GLY A 99 10.54 -4.99 -2.30
N GLY A 100 10.61 -6.24 -1.83
CA GLY A 100 10.56 -7.42 -2.70
C GLY A 100 9.23 -7.56 -3.45
N LEU A 101 8.11 -7.25 -2.79
CA LEU A 101 6.78 -7.26 -3.41
C LEU A 101 6.68 -6.21 -4.53
N TYR A 102 7.22 -5.01 -4.32
CA TYR A 102 7.23 -3.97 -5.36
C TYR A 102 8.03 -4.40 -6.59
N VAL A 103 9.18 -5.06 -6.39
CA VAL A 103 10.00 -5.59 -7.48
C VAL A 103 9.27 -6.70 -8.24
N GLU A 104 8.59 -7.62 -7.54
CA GLU A 104 7.78 -8.68 -8.16
C GLU A 104 6.63 -8.11 -8.99
N MET A 105 5.87 -7.17 -8.42
CA MET A 105 4.77 -6.50 -9.13
C MET A 105 5.26 -5.67 -10.33
N ALA A 106 6.44 -5.06 -10.20
CA ALA A 106 7.10 -4.34 -11.29
C ALA A 106 7.55 -5.27 -12.42
N ALA A 107 7.92 -6.52 -12.12
CA ALA A 107 8.29 -7.50 -13.15
C ALA A 107 7.08 -7.94 -13.99
N GLU A 108 5.88 -7.97 -13.39
CA GLU A 108 4.61 -8.26 -14.07
C GLU A 108 4.01 -7.05 -14.82
N TRP A 109 4.72 -5.92 -14.89
CA TRP A 109 4.20 -4.73 -15.53
C TRP A 109 4.11 -4.87 -17.06
N GLU A 110 2.96 -4.53 -17.64
CA GLU A 110 2.72 -4.57 -19.11
C GLU A 110 3.70 -3.68 -19.91
N GLY A 111 4.40 -2.76 -19.25
CA GLY A 111 5.41 -1.91 -19.89
C GLY A 111 6.77 -2.57 -20.13
N GLY A 112 7.06 -3.70 -19.46
CA GLY A 112 8.32 -4.43 -19.59
C GLY A 112 8.89 -4.83 -18.23
N THR A 113 9.65 -5.93 -18.19
CA THR A 113 10.27 -6.47 -16.97
C THR A 113 11.35 -5.55 -16.38
N GLN A 114 11.81 -4.56 -17.14
CA GLN A 114 12.88 -3.64 -16.76
C GLN A 114 12.48 -2.71 -15.61
N LEU A 115 11.18 -2.48 -15.38
CA LEU A 115 10.72 -1.70 -14.23
C LEU A 115 11.17 -2.35 -12.91
N ALA A 116 11.28 -3.68 -12.86
CA ALA A 116 11.78 -4.38 -11.67
C ALA A 116 13.20 -3.96 -11.30
N ALA A 117 14.07 -3.76 -12.30
CA ALA A 117 15.45 -3.28 -12.08
C ALA A 117 15.46 -1.83 -11.55
N VAL A 118 14.60 -0.97 -12.10
CA VAL A 118 14.43 0.41 -11.63
C VAL A 118 13.91 0.44 -10.19
N THR A 119 12.91 -0.37 -9.86
CA THR A 119 12.35 -0.46 -8.52
C THR A 119 13.36 -1.02 -7.52
N ASP A 120 14.15 -2.04 -7.88
CA ASP A 120 15.22 -2.57 -7.01
C ASP A 120 16.31 -1.50 -6.76
N ALA A 121 16.76 -0.80 -7.81
CA ALA A 121 17.75 0.27 -7.68
C ALA A 121 17.25 1.42 -6.78
N LEU A 122 16.03 1.92 -7.01
CA LEU A 122 15.44 2.97 -6.17
C LEU A 122 15.21 2.50 -4.73
N TRP A 123 14.84 1.24 -4.50
CA TRP A 123 14.65 0.74 -3.14
C TRP A 123 15.96 0.66 -2.34
N ARG A 124 17.08 0.38 -3.02
CA ARG A 124 18.43 0.27 -2.44
C ARG A 124 19.14 1.61 -2.26
N GLU A 125 19.02 2.50 -3.25
CA GLU A 125 19.75 3.79 -3.27
C GLU A 125 18.88 4.96 -2.76
N GLY A 126 17.56 4.77 -2.67
CA GLY A 126 16.60 5.78 -2.22
C GLY A 126 16.09 6.65 -3.35
N ILE A 127 16.83 7.70 -3.70
CA ILE A 127 16.47 8.67 -4.74
C ILE A 127 17.53 8.67 -5.84
N LEU A 128 17.09 8.72 -7.10
CA LEU A 128 17.97 8.69 -8.28
C LEU A 128 17.59 9.80 -9.26
N VAL A 129 18.57 10.29 -10.03
CA VAL A 129 18.32 11.22 -11.14
C VAL A 129 17.91 10.47 -12.41
N ARG A 130 17.40 11.20 -13.40
CA ARG A 130 16.97 10.64 -14.69
C ARG A 130 18.09 9.82 -15.35
N GLU A 131 19.31 10.33 -15.36
CA GLU A 131 20.46 9.71 -16.02
C GLU A 131 20.76 8.33 -15.43
N ASP A 132 20.73 8.21 -14.10
CA ASP A 132 20.95 6.95 -13.38
C ASP A 132 19.83 5.95 -13.67
N LEU A 133 18.57 6.39 -13.70
CA LEU A 133 17.44 5.54 -14.05
C LEU A 133 17.55 4.96 -15.46
N VAL A 134 17.93 5.80 -16.44
CA VAL A 134 18.15 5.37 -17.82
C VAL A 134 19.34 4.40 -17.90
N HIS A 135 20.39 4.63 -17.13
CA HIS A 135 21.54 3.72 -17.05
C HIS A 135 21.12 2.34 -16.52
N VAL A 136 20.38 2.29 -15.41
CA VAL A 136 19.88 1.03 -14.82
C VAL A 136 19.05 0.22 -15.82
N VAL A 137 18.14 0.88 -16.55
CA VAL A 137 17.33 0.21 -17.58
C VAL A 137 18.20 -0.25 -18.75
N SER A 138 19.19 0.56 -19.15
CA SER A 138 20.10 0.22 -20.24
C SER A 138 20.91 -1.03 -19.92
N ASP A 139 21.45 -1.12 -18.70
CA ASP A 139 22.18 -2.29 -18.21
C ASP A 139 21.28 -3.54 -18.18
N ALA A 140 20.05 -3.39 -17.70
CA ALA A 140 19.08 -4.49 -17.69
C ALA A 140 18.73 -4.98 -19.10
N LEU A 141 18.62 -4.08 -20.07
CA LEU A 141 18.38 -4.42 -21.49
C LEU A 141 19.58 -5.12 -22.12
N ILE A 142 20.81 -4.66 -21.82
CA ILE A 142 22.04 -5.27 -22.31
C ILE A 142 22.18 -6.68 -21.74
N ALA A 143 22.01 -6.85 -20.42
CA ALA A 143 22.07 -8.16 -19.77
C ALA A 143 21.01 -9.15 -20.31
N ALA A 144 19.78 -8.68 -20.55
CA ALA A 144 18.73 -9.49 -21.15
C ALA A 144 19.08 -9.94 -22.58
N ARG A 145 19.77 -9.07 -23.34
CA ARG A 145 20.23 -9.37 -24.69
C ARG A 145 21.40 -10.35 -24.69
N ASP A 146 22.40 -10.15 -23.85
CA ASP A 146 23.57 -11.03 -23.77
C ASP A 146 23.17 -12.46 -23.35
N ASN A 147 22.13 -12.61 -22.53
CA ASN A 147 21.55 -13.90 -22.19
C ASN A 147 20.79 -14.58 -23.35
N ALA A 148 20.25 -13.81 -24.29
CA ALA A 148 19.48 -14.32 -25.43
C ALA A 148 20.37 -14.61 -26.66
N ASP A 149 21.35 -13.75 -26.91
CA ASP A 149 22.28 -13.81 -28.04
C ASP A 149 23.68 -14.21 -27.56
N GLY A 150 23.86 -15.47 -27.12
CA GLY A 150 25.15 -15.96 -26.63
C GLY A 150 26.32 -16.00 -27.64
N LEU A 151 26.20 -15.41 -28.85
CA LEU A 151 27.13 -15.65 -29.97
C LEU A 151 27.26 -14.53 -31.04
N ALA A 152 27.11 -13.22 -30.75
CA ALA A 152 27.09 -12.24 -31.86
C ALA A 152 27.69 -10.83 -31.62
N LEU A 153 28.83 -10.69 -30.92
CA LEU A 153 29.50 -9.37 -30.79
C LEU A 153 31.01 -9.35 -31.09
N ASP A 154 31.61 -10.45 -31.57
CA ASP A 154 33.07 -10.51 -31.82
C ASP A 154 33.53 -9.84 -33.13
N ASP A 155 32.61 -9.34 -33.97
CA ASP A 155 32.94 -8.88 -35.33
C ASP A 155 32.61 -7.37 -35.57
N ASP A 156 33.12 -6.48 -34.71
CA ASP A 156 33.08 -5.02 -34.92
C ASP A 156 34.44 -4.33 -34.64
N PRO A 157 35.40 -4.39 -35.57
CA PRO A 157 36.74 -3.81 -35.38
C PRO A 157 36.77 -2.26 -35.31
N LYS A 158 35.65 -1.57 -35.53
CA LYS A 158 35.55 -0.08 -35.43
C LYS A 158 34.54 0.41 -34.37
N GLY A 159 33.88 -0.48 -33.64
CA GLY A 159 32.93 -0.14 -32.57
C GLY A 159 31.67 0.65 -32.98
N LYS A 160 31.47 0.91 -34.27
CA LYS A 160 30.35 1.75 -34.77
C LYS A 160 28.99 1.05 -34.61
N LYS A 161 28.94 -0.28 -34.73
CA LYS A 161 27.70 -1.04 -34.50
C LYS A 161 27.39 -1.08 -33.01
N ARG A 162 28.41 -1.26 -32.16
CA ARG A 162 28.26 -1.21 -30.69
C ARG A 162 27.74 0.15 -30.22
N ALA A 163 28.29 1.25 -30.72
CA ALA A 163 27.82 2.60 -30.40
C ALA A 163 26.35 2.82 -30.80
N ARG A 164 25.98 2.47 -32.05
CA ARG A 164 24.59 2.61 -32.52
C ARG A 164 23.61 1.76 -31.71
N VAL A 165 24.02 0.57 -31.30
CA VAL A 165 23.23 -0.31 -30.43
C VAL A 165 23.05 0.32 -29.05
N ALA A 166 24.12 0.87 -28.46
CA ALA A 166 24.05 1.54 -27.17
C ALA A 166 23.11 2.75 -27.21
N ASP A 167 23.17 3.58 -28.26
CA ASP A 167 22.25 4.71 -28.46
C ASP A 167 20.80 4.22 -28.55
N GLN A 168 20.54 3.13 -29.29
CA GLN A 168 19.19 2.57 -29.42
C GLN A 168 18.66 2.00 -28.10
N VAL A 169 19.53 1.38 -27.28
CA VAL A 169 19.19 0.89 -25.94
C VAL A 169 18.87 2.07 -25.01
N ALA A 170 19.68 3.12 -25.02
CA ALA A 170 19.44 4.33 -24.23
C ALA A 170 18.10 4.99 -24.61
N ASP A 171 17.79 5.09 -25.91
CA ASP A 171 16.50 5.62 -26.40
C ASP A 171 15.30 4.76 -25.97
N THR A 172 15.47 3.44 -25.88
CA THR A 172 14.41 2.55 -25.40
C THR A 172 14.28 2.62 -23.89
N ALA A 173 15.39 2.72 -23.17
CA ALA A 173 15.43 2.93 -21.73
C ALA A 173 14.70 4.23 -21.32
N ASP A 174 15.00 5.35 -21.96
CA ASP A 174 14.33 6.64 -21.68
C ASP A 174 12.82 6.56 -21.92
N LYS A 175 12.36 5.87 -22.98
CA LYS A 175 10.92 5.65 -23.24
C LYS A 175 10.27 4.80 -22.16
N LEU A 176 10.94 3.77 -21.65
CA LEU A 176 10.41 2.93 -20.58
C LEU A 176 10.29 3.69 -19.27
N VAL A 177 11.30 4.50 -18.92
CA VAL A 177 11.25 5.36 -17.71
C VAL A 177 10.13 6.39 -17.82
N ARG A 178 9.98 7.05 -18.99
CA ARG A 178 8.84 7.97 -19.24
C ARG A 178 7.50 7.28 -19.10
N LYS A 179 7.35 6.07 -19.63
CA LYS A 179 6.11 5.29 -19.51
C LYS A 179 5.82 4.91 -18.06
N ALA A 180 6.84 4.51 -17.29
CA ALA A 180 6.69 4.19 -15.87
C ALA A 180 6.25 5.42 -15.05
N PHE A 181 6.83 6.58 -15.33
CA PHE A 181 6.45 7.86 -14.74
C PHE A 181 5.02 8.27 -15.14
N ALA A 182 4.67 8.20 -16.42
CA ALA A 182 3.35 8.55 -16.93
C ALA A 182 2.23 7.68 -16.32
N GLN A 183 2.53 6.41 -16.04
CA GLN A 183 1.61 5.48 -15.38
C GLN A 183 1.63 5.57 -13.84
N GLY A 184 2.46 6.46 -13.28
CA GLY A 184 2.49 6.77 -11.85
C GLY A 184 3.24 5.77 -10.99
N TYR A 185 4.12 4.93 -11.54
CA TYR A 185 5.00 4.06 -10.74
C TYR A 185 6.21 4.81 -10.14
N LEU A 186 6.57 5.94 -10.75
CA LEU A 186 7.63 6.84 -10.32
C LEU A 186 7.04 8.21 -10.01
N ASN A 187 7.51 8.84 -8.94
CA ASN A 187 7.18 10.21 -8.58
C ASN A 187 8.46 11.04 -8.47
N VAL A 188 8.34 12.33 -8.74
CA VAL A 188 9.39 13.29 -8.41
C VAL A 188 9.42 13.52 -6.89
N VAL A 189 10.61 13.67 -6.34
CA VAL A 189 10.83 14.12 -4.97
C VAL A 189 10.55 15.61 -4.89
N THR A 190 9.44 15.96 -4.23
CA THR A 190 9.03 17.34 -4.01
C THR A 190 9.61 17.89 -2.70
N PRO A 191 9.69 19.23 -2.52
CA PRO A 191 10.04 19.82 -1.23
C PRO A 191 9.14 19.33 -0.08
N GLY A 192 7.86 19.09 -0.33
CA GLY A 192 6.94 18.52 0.66
C GLY A 192 7.12 17.03 0.93
N SER A 193 7.88 16.29 0.13
CA SER A 193 8.12 14.86 0.33
C SER A 193 8.84 14.53 1.64
N GLN A 194 9.55 15.49 2.22
CA GLN A 194 10.29 15.35 3.48
C GLN A 194 9.79 16.32 4.56
N LEU A 195 8.63 16.94 4.38
CA LEU A 195 7.98 17.73 5.42
C LEU A 195 7.03 16.85 6.24
N SER A 196 7.11 16.97 7.56
CA SER A 196 6.22 16.25 8.48
C SER A 196 4.78 16.81 8.35
N PRO A 197 3.77 15.96 8.05
CA PRO A 197 2.38 16.41 7.94
C PRO A 197 1.84 17.03 9.23
N SER A 198 2.21 16.47 10.38
CA SER A 198 1.80 16.96 11.71
C SER A 198 2.42 18.33 12.00
N SER A 199 3.68 18.55 11.59
CA SER A 199 4.34 19.85 11.71
C SER A 199 3.67 20.92 10.84
N LEU A 200 3.27 20.58 9.62
CA LEU A 200 2.51 21.49 8.75
C LEU A 200 1.13 21.81 9.32
N GLU A 201 0.44 20.81 9.86
CA GLU A 201 -0.86 20.99 10.51
C GLU A 201 -0.77 21.97 11.68
N ILE A 202 0.24 21.82 12.55
CA ILE A 202 0.49 22.74 13.67
C ILE A 202 0.74 24.16 13.17
N LYS A 203 1.60 24.32 12.15
CA LYS A 203 1.91 25.63 11.56
C LYS A 203 0.65 26.32 11.02
N TRP A 204 -0.15 25.60 10.22
CA TRP A 204 -1.39 26.16 9.67
C TRP A 204 -2.43 26.44 10.75
N GLU A 205 -2.53 25.60 11.78
CA GLU A 205 -3.43 25.84 12.91
C GLU A 205 -3.03 27.12 13.66
N GLU A 206 -1.73 27.33 13.90
CA GLU A 206 -1.21 28.55 14.54
C GLU A 206 -1.50 29.81 13.71
N GLU A 207 -1.27 29.77 12.39
CA GLU A 207 -1.60 30.86 11.47
C GLU A 207 -3.11 31.22 11.49
N LEU A 208 -3.96 30.19 11.42
CA LEU A 208 -5.41 30.37 11.45
C LEU A 208 -5.88 30.91 12.80
N ARG A 209 -5.30 30.44 13.90
CA ARG A 209 -5.60 30.94 15.25
C ARG A 209 -5.12 32.38 15.45
N ALA A 210 -3.96 32.76 14.91
CA ALA A 210 -3.44 34.13 14.99
C ALA A 210 -4.33 35.16 14.31
N THR A 211 -5.15 34.73 13.34
CA THR A 211 -6.12 35.58 12.64
C THR A 211 -7.33 35.93 13.53
N ILE A 212 -7.62 35.13 14.56
CA ILE A 212 -8.74 35.34 15.47
C ILE A 212 -8.40 36.46 16.46
N LYS A 213 -9.17 37.56 16.42
CA LYS A 213 -9.04 38.64 17.40
C LYS A 213 -9.78 38.29 18.70
N GLY A 214 -9.05 38.15 19.80
CA GLY A 214 -9.60 37.91 21.13
C GLY A 214 -9.61 36.43 21.53
N ILE A 215 -10.37 36.07 22.57
CA ILE A 215 -10.45 34.68 23.07
C ILE A 215 -11.28 33.85 22.08
N PRO A 216 -10.75 32.74 21.54
CA PRO A 216 -11.46 31.92 20.55
C PRO A 216 -12.80 31.36 21.06
N SER A 217 -13.88 31.54 20.31
CA SER A 217 -15.17 30.88 20.56
C SER A 217 -15.16 29.41 20.09
N SER A 218 -16.06 28.58 20.62
CA SER A 218 -16.24 27.19 20.15
C SER A 218 -16.59 27.10 18.66
N ARG A 219 -17.33 28.09 18.13
CA ARG A 219 -17.63 28.21 16.70
C ARG A 219 -16.39 28.57 15.89
N ASP A 220 -15.53 29.42 16.43
CA ASP A 220 -14.29 29.83 15.76
C ASP A 220 -13.32 28.65 15.69
N LEU A 221 -13.19 27.87 16.76
CA LEU A 221 -12.40 26.65 16.76
C LEU A 221 -12.93 25.59 15.78
N ALA A 222 -14.25 25.46 15.63
CA ALA A 222 -14.83 24.57 14.62
C ALA A 222 -14.56 25.07 13.18
N ASN A 223 -14.56 26.38 12.96
CA ASN A 223 -14.20 26.98 11.67
C ASN A 223 -12.72 26.78 11.35
N VAL A 224 -11.82 26.97 12.33
CA VAL A 224 -10.37 26.69 12.18
C VAL A 224 -10.16 25.25 11.75
N LYS A 225 -10.81 24.29 12.43
CA LYS A 225 -10.70 22.86 12.05
C LYS A 225 -11.19 22.58 10.64
N ARG A 226 -12.23 23.26 10.16
CA ARG A 226 -12.71 23.12 8.78
C ARG A 226 -11.70 23.69 7.78
N GLN A 227 -11.23 24.91 8.01
CA GLN A 227 -10.23 25.57 7.16
C GLN A 227 -8.90 24.82 7.12
N LEU A 228 -8.52 24.19 8.23
CA LEU A 228 -7.33 23.35 8.32
C LEU A 228 -7.45 22.13 7.40
N ARG A 229 -8.60 21.45 7.40
CA ARG A 229 -8.87 20.33 6.49
C ARG A 229 -8.89 20.75 5.02
N GLU A 230 -9.45 21.92 4.72
CA GLU A 230 -9.46 22.50 3.36
C GLU A 230 -8.02 22.79 2.91
N LYS A 231 -7.22 23.50 3.73
CA LYS A 231 -5.79 23.76 3.46
C LYS A 231 -4.99 22.48 3.26
N GLN A 232 -5.23 21.46 4.08
CA GLN A 232 -4.56 20.17 3.97
C GLN A 232 -4.89 19.47 2.65
N ALA A 233 -6.17 19.44 2.27
CA ALA A 233 -6.60 18.84 1.01
C ALA A 233 -6.01 19.56 -0.22
N GLU A 234 -6.02 20.91 -0.20
CA GLU A 234 -5.42 21.74 -1.25
C GLU A 234 -3.91 21.49 -1.36
N TRP A 235 -3.19 21.51 -0.22
CA TRP A 235 -1.76 21.22 -0.18
C TRP A 235 -1.44 19.83 -0.73
N ASP A 236 -2.19 18.82 -0.30
CA ASP A 236 -1.97 17.45 -0.77
C ASP A 236 -2.24 17.32 -2.27
N GLU A 237 -3.24 18.02 -2.82
CA GLU A 237 -3.51 18.06 -4.26
C GLU A 237 -2.37 18.72 -5.03
N GLU A 238 -1.87 19.85 -4.54
CA GLU A 238 -0.72 20.54 -5.13
C GLU A 238 0.55 19.70 -5.09
N GLU A 239 0.87 19.08 -3.93
CA GLU A 239 2.04 18.22 -3.78
C GLU A 239 1.98 17.00 -4.71
N ARG A 240 0.80 16.39 -4.89
CA ARG A 240 0.61 15.31 -5.87
C ARG A 240 0.83 15.80 -7.29
N ALA A 241 0.35 16.99 -7.62
CA ALA A 241 0.56 17.57 -8.94
C ALA A 241 2.04 17.84 -9.20
N ARG A 242 2.77 18.37 -8.20
CA ARG A 242 4.24 18.55 -8.25
C ARG A 242 4.96 17.22 -8.39
N ALA A 243 4.55 16.19 -7.65
CA ALA A 243 5.13 14.85 -7.73
C ALA A 243 4.94 14.19 -9.12
N ARG A 244 3.89 14.59 -9.85
CA ARG A 244 3.67 14.22 -11.27
C ARG A 244 4.37 15.15 -12.27
N GLY A 245 5.25 16.03 -11.82
CA GLY A 245 6.05 16.94 -12.66
C GLY A 245 5.38 18.26 -13.02
N LYS A 246 4.16 18.55 -12.53
CA LYS A 246 3.47 19.81 -12.83
C LYS A 246 4.21 20.99 -12.19
N GLY A 247 4.62 21.96 -13.00
CA GLY A 247 5.26 23.21 -12.55
C GLY A 247 6.79 23.21 -12.58
N MET A 248 7.44 22.10 -12.93
CA MET A 248 8.90 22.03 -13.05
C MET A 248 9.42 22.47 -14.43
N ASP A 249 8.58 22.41 -15.46
CA ASP A 249 8.93 22.88 -16.81
C ASP A 249 9.06 24.42 -16.90
N ALA A 250 8.52 25.17 -15.93
CA ALA A 250 8.54 26.63 -15.93
C ALA A 250 9.85 27.22 -15.38
N ALA A 251 10.64 26.45 -14.63
CA ALA A 251 11.88 26.94 -14.01
C ALA A 251 13.06 27.00 -15.00
N ALA A 252 12.97 26.33 -16.15
CA ALA A 252 14.03 26.35 -17.16
C ALA A 252 14.00 27.61 -18.05
N ASP A 253 12.90 28.36 -18.06
CA ASP A 253 12.74 29.59 -18.87
C ASP A 253 13.02 30.89 -18.08
N GLU A 254 13.28 30.84 -16.77
CA GLU A 254 13.52 32.04 -15.93
C GLU A 254 15.00 32.46 -15.81
N ASP A 255 15.95 31.64 -16.28
CA ASP A 255 17.40 31.91 -16.15
C ASP A 255 18.08 32.43 -17.43
N ASP A 256 17.34 32.72 -18.51
CA ASP A 256 17.91 33.16 -19.80
C ASP A 256 17.19 34.40 -20.36
N ASP A 257 17.00 35.42 -19.51
CA ASP A 257 16.35 36.69 -19.88
C ASP A 257 17.40 37.80 -20.13
N ASP A 258 18.22 37.63 -21.18
CA ASP A 258 19.00 38.75 -21.74
C ASP A 258 19.32 38.59 -23.25
N GLU A 259 18.31 38.33 -24.11
CA GLU A 259 18.43 38.73 -25.53
C GLU A 259 17.09 38.92 -26.27
N PRO A 260 16.86 40.06 -26.98
CA PRO A 260 15.56 40.35 -27.58
C PRO A 260 15.35 39.58 -28.90
N LYS A 261 14.69 38.41 -28.85
CA LYS A 261 14.30 37.64 -30.06
C LYS A 261 13.03 38.19 -30.72
N ARG A 262 13.21 38.65 -31.97
CA ARG A 262 12.19 39.18 -32.90
C ARG A 262 11.02 38.19 -33.10
N LYS A 263 9.80 38.62 -32.72
CA LYS A 263 8.54 37.90 -32.93
C LYS A 263 8.23 37.67 -34.42
N LYS A 264 8.42 36.43 -34.92
CA LYS A 264 7.76 35.97 -36.16
C LYS A 264 6.41 35.36 -35.82
N ARG A 265 5.34 36.12 -36.08
CA ARG A 265 3.93 35.68 -35.98
C ARG A 265 3.69 34.47 -36.89
N ARG A 266 3.45 33.28 -36.33
CA ARG A 266 2.74 32.20 -37.03
C ARG A 266 1.23 32.36 -36.79
N LYS A 267 0.50 32.34 -37.90
CA LYS A 267 -0.92 32.69 -38.05
C LYS A 267 -1.78 31.54 -37.51
N LYS A 268 -2.46 31.74 -36.39
CA LYS A 268 -3.46 30.80 -35.84
C LYS A 268 -4.71 30.91 -36.73
N LYS A 269 -5.04 29.84 -37.46
CA LYS A 269 -6.23 29.76 -38.31
C LYS A 269 -7.41 29.40 -37.40
N HIS A 270 -8.41 30.26 -37.36
CA HIS A 270 -9.65 30.08 -36.62
C HIS A 270 -10.54 29.08 -37.38
N GLN A 271 -11.07 28.08 -36.70
CA GLN A 271 -12.18 27.24 -37.18
C GLN A 271 -13.21 27.16 -36.03
N PRO A 272 -14.52 27.22 -36.35
CA PRO A 272 -15.55 27.56 -35.38
C PRO A 272 -15.96 26.37 -34.53
N GLU A 273 -16.40 26.67 -33.31
CA GLU A 273 -17.02 25.74 -32.37
C GLU A 273 -18.30 25.16 -32.96
N THR A 274 -18.38 23.84 -33.00
CA THR A 274 -19.63 23.09 -33.13
C THR A 274 -19.66 22.07 -32.00
N ASP A 275 -20.59 22.26 -31.07
CA ASP A 275 -21.01 21.25 -30.12
C ASP A 275 -21.44 19.98 -30.87
N SER A 276 -20.75 18.88 -30.62
CA SER A 276 -21.26 17.54 -30.85
C SER A 276 -20.65 16.61 -29.81
N GLU A 277 -21.52 16.16 -28.91
CA GLU A 277 -21.37 14.95 -28.11
C GLU A 277 -21.13 13.74 -29.03
N ASP A 278 -20.44 12.73 -28.50
CA ASP A 278 -20.07 11.44 -29.12
C ASP A 278 -18.89 11.42 -30.09
N ASP A 279 -17.69 11.08 -29.57
CA ASP A 279 -16.69 10.32 -30.34
C ASP A 279 -15.85 9.41 -29.41
N ASP A 280 -16.38 8.22 -29.12
CA ASP A 280 -15.63 7.05 -28.68
C ASP A 280 -14.77 6.53 -29.85
N THR A 281 -13.60 7.15 -30.06
CA THR A 281 -12.58 6.61 -30.97
C THR A 281 -11.24 6.43 -30.23
N LEU A 282 -10.86 5.16 -30.13
CA LEU A 282 -9.63 4.59 -29.56
C LEU A 282 -8.33 5.38 -29.86
N ASP A 283 -7.60 5.72 -28.79
CA ASP A 283 -6.15 5.91 -28.67
C ASP A 283 -5.36 6.37 -29.91
N LEU A 284 -5.45 7.66 -30.22
CA LEU A 284 -4.34 8.37 -30.86
C LEU A 284 -3.22 8.54 -29.83
N LYS A 285 -2.11 7.80 -30.01
CA LYS A 285 -0.84 7.83 -29.23
C LYS A 285 -0.61 9.18 -28.54
N LYS A 286 -1.04 9.30 -27.28
CA LYS A 286 -0.50 10.31 -26.36
C LYS A 286 0.98 9.98 -26.20
N VAL A 287 1.86 10.86 -26.67
CA VAL A 287 3.29 10.76 -26.37
C VAL A 287 3.41 10.96 -24.86
N ASP A 288 4.04 10.01 -24.17
CA ASP A 288 4.26 10.12 -22.72
C ASP A 288 4.98 11.45 -22.41
N PRO A 289 4.58 12.15 -21.34
CA PRO A 289 5.17 13.44 -20.99
C PRO A 289 6.70 13.31 -20.82
N PRO A 290 7.47 14.36 -21.16
CA PRO A 290 8.89 14.38 -20.85
C PRO A 290 9.11 14.31 -19.34
N LEU A 291 10.22 13.70 -18.94
CA LEU A 291 10.67 13.70 -17.56
C LEU A 291 11.23 15.09 -17.23
N PRO A 292 10.90 15.68 -16.07
CA PRO A 292 11.48 16.96 -15.65
C PRO A 292 13.01 16.88 -15.56
N GLU A 293 13.69 17.91 -16.04
CA GLU A 293 15.16 18.00 -15.98
C GLU A 293 15.64 18.31 -14.56
N GLY A 294 16.76 17.72 -14.14
CA GLY A 294 17.35 17.94 -12.80
C GLY A 294 16.54 17.39 -11.63
N ALA A 295 15.47 16.63 -11.88
CA ALA A 295 14.62 16.07 -10.86
C ALA A 295 15.18 14.77 -10.24
N PHE A 296 14.97 14.61 -8.94
CA PHE A 296 15.15 13.33 -8.25
C PHE A 296 13.86 12.54 -8.29
N PHE A 297 13.96 11.24 -8.54
CA PHE A 297 12.83 10.33 -8.62
C PHE A 297 12.85 9.35 -7.45
N LYS A 298 11.64 8.97 -7.03
CA LYS A 298 11.39 7.95 -6.01
C LYS A 298 10.28 7.00 -6.47
N ILE A 299 10.19 5.85 -5.80
CA ILE A 299 9.11 4.88 -6.00
C ILE A 299 7.80 5.50 -5.54
N ASN A 300 6.74 5.36 -6.34
CA ASN A 300 5.38 5.64 -5.89
C ASN A 300 4.77 4.38 -5.24
N GLU A 301 4.98 4.23 -3.94
CA GLU A 301 4.50 3.09 -3.15
C GLU A 301 2.97 2.93 -3.23
N GLU A 302 2.24 4.05 -3.26
CA GLU A 302 0.77 4.06 -3.30
C GLU A 302 0.24 3.39 -4.58
N ARG A 303 0.91 3.58 -5.71
CA ARG A 303 0.53 2.91 -6.97
C ARG A 303 0.65 1.39 -6.87
N PHE A 304 1.69 0.89 -6.20
CA PHE A 304 1.83 -0.55 -5.94
C PHE A 304 0.75 -1.03 -4.97
N HIS A 305 0.40 -0.25 -3.95
CA HIS A 305 -0.67 -0.60 -3.00
C HIS A 305 -2.05 -0.68 -3.67
N ILE A 306 -2.37 0.22 -4.60
CA ILE A 306 -3.62 0.18 -5.38
C ILE A 306 -3.73 -1.15 -6.13
N ARG A 307 -2.65 -1.57 -6.80
CA ARG A 307 -2.61 -2.84 -7.52
C ARG A 307 -2.65 -4.04 -6.57
N TRP A 308 -1.98 -3.95 -5.43
CA TRP A 308 -1.98 -5.03 -4.43
C TRP A 308 -3.37 -5.21 -3.81
N ARG A 309 -4.07 -4.11 -3.49
CA ARG A 309 -5.48 -4.10 -3.09
C ARG A 309 -6.36 -4.83 -4.09
N ALA A 310 -6.14 -4.60 -5.39
CA ALA A 310 -6.85 -5.27 -6.48
C ALA A 310 -6.58 -6.78 -6.50
N GLN A 311 -5.31 -7.20 -6.35
CA GLN A 311 -4.92 -8.61 -6.29
C GLN A 311 -5.54 -9.34 -5.09
N LEU A 312 -5.57 -8.71 -3.91
CA LEU A 312 -6.18 -9.27 -2.71
C LEU A 312 -7.70 -9.43 -2.84
N LEU A 313 -8.39 -8.51 -3.53
CA LEU A 313 -9.82 -8.67 -3.79
C LEU A 313 -10.11 -9.77 -4.80
N ARG A 314 -9.22 -9.94 -5.78
CA ARG A 314 -9.32 -11.03 -6.75
C ARG A 314 -9.18 -12.39 -6.05
N SER A 315 -8.21 -12.56 -5.14
CA SER A 315 -8.08 -13.79 -4.34
C SER A 315 -9.27 -13.98 -3.41
N TYR A 316 -9.74 -12.92 -2.77
CA TYR A 316 -10.93 -13.00 -1.91
C TYR A 316 -12.19 -13.44 -2.67
N ALA A 317 -12.42 -12.92 -3.88
CA ALA A 317 -13.53 -13.36 -4.73
C ALA A 317 -13.38 -14.80 -5.24
N HIS A 318 -12.13 -15.26 -5.47
CA HIS A 318 -11.85 -16.65 -5.82
C HIS A 318 -12.30 -17.60 -4.72
N ASP A 319 -11.98 -17.27 -3.47
CA ASP A 319 -12.28 -18.12 -2.32
C ASP A 319 -13.76 -18.07 -1.91
N LEU A 320 -14.41 -16.92 -2.10
CA LEU A 320 -15.83 -16.76 -1.77
C LEU A 320 -16.76 -17.38 -2.82
N TYR A 321 -16.38 -17.30 -4.10
CA TYR A 321 -17.18 -17.78 -5.23
C TYR A 321 -16.46 -18.89 -5.99
N ASN A 322 -15.72 -18.54 -7.04
CA ASN A 322 -14.93 -19.45 -7.85
C ASN A 322 -13.94 -18.67 -8.73
N SER A 323 -13.05 -19.40 -9.42
CA SER A 323 -12.04 -18.82 -10.30
C SER A 323 -12.57 -18.02 -11.48
N HIS A 324 -13.75 -18.36 -12.01
CA HIS A 324 -14.36 -17.67 -13.15
C HIS A 324 -14.87 -16.27 -12.74
N VAL A 325 -15.57 -16.19 -11.60
CA VAL A 325 -16.03 -14.92 -11.03
C VAL A 325 -14.84 -14.03 -10.69
N ALA A 326 -13.80 -14.59 -10.08
CA ALA A 326 -12.57 -13.87 -9.77
C ALA A 326 -11.86 -13.33 -11.03
N ALA A 327 -11.91 -14.06 -12.16
CA ALA A 327 -11.33 -13.57 -13.41
C ALA A 327 -12.08 -12.36 -13.97
N VAL A 328 -13.42 -12.39 -13.96
CA VAL A 328 -14.24 -11.25 -14.42
C VAL A 328 -14.05 -10.05 -13.48
N LEU A 329 -14.09 -10.25 -12.16
CA LEU A 329 -13.81 -9.20 -11.20
C LEU A 329 -12.38 -8.65 -11.36
N GLY A 330 -11.40 -9.52 -11.62
CA GLY A 330 -10.02 -9.13 -11.89
C GLY A 330 -9.91 -8.15 -13.06
N VAL A 331 -10.63 -8.41 -14.16
CA VAL A 331 -10.66 -7.47 -15.31
C VAL A 331 -11.26 -6.12 -14.92
N ILE A 332 -12.35 -6.10 -14.14
CA ILE A 332 -12.96 -4.85 -13.66
C ILE A 332 -11.97 -4.09 -12.78
N LEU A 333 -11.32 -4.80 -11.86
CA LEU A 333 -10.31 -4.25 -10.95
C LEU A 333 -9.10 -3.71 -11.72
N ASP A 334 -8.61 -4.39 -12.75
CA ASP A 334 -7.47 -3.92 -13.57
C ASP A 334 -7.81 -2.62 -14.32
N ILE A 335 -9.03 -2.53 -14.88
CA ILE A 335 -9.52 -1.30 -15.53
C ILE A 335 -9.52 -0.15 -14.52
N VAL A 336 -10.19 -0.37 -13.39
CA VAL A 336 -10.36 0.66 -12.36
C VAL A 336 -9.01 1.08 -11.77
N SER A 337 -8.17 0.12 -11.39
CA SER A 337 -6.88 0.36 -10.72
C SER A 337 -5.90 1.13 -11.60
N SER A 338 -6.03 1.01 -12.93
CA SER A 338 -5.19 1.74 -13.86
C SER A 338 -5.41 3.26 -13.78
N GLU A 339 -6.64 3.68 -13.45
CA GLU A 339 -7.07 5.08 -13.39
C GLU A 339 -7.18 5.62 -11.97
N THR A 340 -7.43 4.76 -10.98
CA THR A 340 -7.39 5.13 -9.55
C THR A 340 -6.05 5.76 -9.22
N GLN A 341 -6.12 6.95 -8.62
CA GLN A 341 -4.95 7.73 -8.28
C GLN A 341 -4.61 7.62 -6.81
N LEU A 342 -5.62 7.44 -5.95
CA LEU A 342 -5.47 7.46 -4.50
C LEU A 342 -6.07 6.21 -3.85
N MET A 343 -5.41 5.73 -2.80
CA MET A 343 -5.93 4.67 -1.95
C MET A 343 -7.15 5.10 -1.14
N SER A 344 -7.27 6.39 -0.82
CA SER A 344 -8.38 6.98 -0.07
C SER A 344 -9.64 7.23 -0.90
N GLU A 345 -9.62 6.95 -2.22
CA GLU A 345 -10.84 6.98 -3.04
C GLU A 345 -11.83 5.93 -2.53
N GLY A 346 -13.01 6.37 -2.09
CA GLY A 346 -13.99 5.45 -1.52
C GLY A 346 -14.78 4.64 -2.55
N ILE A 347 -15.04 5.21 -3.73
CA ILE A 347 -15.78 4.58 -4.82
C ILE A 347 -15.04 4.85 -6.12
N SER A 348 -14.89 3.83 -6.95
CA SER A 348 -14.26 3.98 -8.27
C SER A 348 -15.15 4.64 -9.31
N ARG A 349 -14.58 4.97 -10.46
CA ARG A 349 -15.37 5.24 -11.66
C ARG A 349 -16.25 4.04 -12.02
N ALA A 350 -17.35 4.33 -12.72
CA ALA A 350 -18.21 3.31 -13.28
C ALA A 350 -17.60 2.76 -14.59
N VAL A 351 -17.60 1.44 -14.74
CA VAL A 351 -17.10 0.70 -15.92
C VAL A 351 -18.28 0.12 -16.68
N SER A 352 -18.30 0.31 -18.00
CA SER A 352 -19.35 -0.23 -18.86
C SER A 352 -19.12 -1.70 -19.23
N LEU A 353 -20.19 -2.42 -19.60
CA LEU A 353 -20.09 -3.79 -20.09
C LEU A 353 -19.16 -3.91 -21.32
N HIS A 354 -19.14 -2.89 -22.19
CA HIS A 354 -18.31 -2.87 -23.39
C HIS A 354 -16.80 -2.84 -23.05
N GLU A 355 -16.40 -2.00 -22.09
CA GLU A 355 -15.01 -1.94 -21.61
C GLU A 355 -14.56 -3.26 -21.01
N ILE A 356 -15.42 -3.91 -20.20
CA ILE A 356 -15.12 -5.20 -19.57
C ILE A 356 -14.91 -6.27 -20.65
N ASN A 357 -15.81 -6.37 -21.64
CA ASN A 357 -15.66 -7.33 -22.74
C ASN A 357 -14.37 -7.08 -23.53
N THR A 358 -14.09 -5.82 -23.86
CA THR A 358 -12.90 -5.44 -24.65
C THR A 358 -11.60 -5.85 -23.94
N ARG A 359 -11.52 -5.66 -22.62
CA ARG A 359 -10.36 -6.08 -21.83
C ARG A 359 -10.32 -7.58 -21.62
N PHE A 360 -11.45 -8.22 -21.35
CA PHE A 360 -11.55 -9.68 -21.22
C PHE A 360 -11.11 -10.41 -22.50
N ASP A 361 -11.41 -9.85 -23.67
CA ASP A 361 -11.00 -10.43 -24.95
C ASP A 361 -9.51 -10.30 -25.25
N ARG A 362 -8.83 -9.30 -24.66
CA ARG A 362 -7.38 -9.10 -24.77
C ARG A 362 -6.58 -9.99 -23.82
N LEU A 363 -7.22 -10.70 -22.89
CA LEU A 363 -6.53 -11.60 -21.97
C LEU A 363 -5.78 -12.71 -22.73
N PRO A 364 -4.58 -13.10 -22.27
CA PRO A 364 -3.86 -14.22 -22.86
C PRO A 364 -4.68 -15.51 -22.71
N ALA A 365 -4.56 -16.41 -23.69
CA ALA A 365 -5.35 -17.66 -23.74
C ALA A 365 -5.20 -18.53 -22.48
N THR A 366 -4.05 -18.44 -21.79
CA THR A 366 -3.78 -19.13 -20.52
C THR A 366 -4.61 -18.60 -19.35
N ALA A 367 -4.94 -17.31 -19.36
CA ALA A 367 -5.66 -16.63 -18.28
C ALA A 367 -7.15 -16.43 -18.57
N LYS A 368 -7.64 -16.82 -19.76
CA LYS A 368 -9.03 -16.66 -20.19
C LYS A 368 -9.86 -17.90 -19.86
N PRO A 369 -10.67 -17.89 -18.78
CA PRO A 369 -11.47 -19.05 -18.40
C PRO A 369 -12.71 -19.19 -19.31
N ALA A 370 -13.19 -20.42 -19.48
CA ALA A 370 -14.43 -20.71 -20.18
C ALA A 370 -15.64 -20.35 -19.30
N LEU A 371 -16.18 -19.14 -19.47
CA LEU A 371 -17.28 -18.62 -18.62
C LEU A 371 -18.58 -19.43 -18.69
N SER A 372 -18.75 -20.33 -19.66
CA SER A 372 -19.88 -21.26 -19.69
C SER A 372 -19.96 -22.20 -18.48
N GLN A 373 -18.84 -22.39 -17.77
CA GLN A 373 -18.75 -23.22 -16.56
C GLN A 373 -18.89 -22.41 -15.26
N THR A 374 -19.14 -21.10 -15.34
CA THR A 374 -19.19 -20.20 -14.17
C THR A 374 -20.28 -20.58 -13.18
N PHE A 375 -21.43 -21.04 -13.68
CA PHE A 375 -22.60 -21.36 -12.87
C PHE A 375 -22.81 -22.87 -12.78
N ALA A 376 -23.01 -23.39 -11.57
CA ALA A 376 -23.24 -24.80 -11.34
C ALA A 376 -24.58 -25.26 -11.97
N LYS A 377 -24.56 -26.41 -12.64
CA LYS A 377 -25.77 -27.06 -13.14
C LYS A 377 -26.66 -27.47 -11.96
N HIS A 378 -27.96 -27.20 -12.06
CA HIS A 378 -28.88 -27.64 -11.01
C HIS A 378 -29.07 -29.16 -11.10
N LYS A 379 -29.10 -29.85 -9.95
CA LYS A 379 -29.21 -31.32 -9.90
C LYS A 379 -30.51 -31.85 -10.51
N HIS A 380 -31.58 -31.06 -10.43
CA HIS A 380 -32.93 -31.48 -10.82
C HIS A 380 -33.52 -30.67 -11.98
N ASP A 381 -32.86 -29.60 -12.40
CA ASP A 381 -33.34 -28.71 -13.45
C ASP A 381 -32.27 -28.56 -14.53
N ALA A 382 -32.47 -29.22 -15.67
CA ALA A 382 -31.56 -29.16 -16.80
C ALA A 382 -31.62 -27.81 -17.54
N ALA A 383 -32.64 -26.98 -17.29
CA ALA A 383 -32.75 -25.62 -17.81
C ALA A 383 -31.90 -24.62 -17.01
N TRP A 384 -31.37 -25.03 -15.84
CA TRP A 384 -30.49 -24.20 -15.01
C TRP A 384 -29.02 -24.62 -15.10
N PRO A 385 -28.08 -23.67 -15.30
CA PRO A 385 -28.31 -22.23 -15.52
C PRO A 385 -28.91 -21.96 -16.92
N PRO A 386 -29.69 -20.87 -17.09
CA PRO A 386 -30.19 -20.45 -18.40
C PRO A 386 -29.03 -20.38 -19.39
N LYS A 387 -29.18 -21.05 -20.54
CA LYS A 387 -28.17 -21.04 -21.60
C LYS A 387 -27.94 -19.61 -22.04
N ARG A 388 -26.68 -19.21 -22.05
CA ARG A 388 -26.20 -17.93 -22.55
C ARG A 388 -25.30 -18.22 -23.74
N ASP A 389 -25.57 -17.55 -24.85
CA ASP A 389 -24.90 -17.83 -26.13
C ASP A 389 -23.60 -17.03 -26.26
N ARG A 390 -23.54 -15.82 -25.68
CA ARG A 390 -22.38 -14.94 -25.77
C ARG A 390 -21.65 -14.83 -24.44
N THR A 391 -20.33 -14.69 -24.52
CA THR A 391 -19.45 -14.39 -23.37
C THR A 391 -19.94 -13.16 -22.60
N SER A 392 -20.42 -12.14 -23.31
CA SER A 392 -20.98 -10.91 -22.73
C SER A 392 -22.14 -11.17 -21.78
N ASP A 393 -22.98 -12.16 -22.08
CA ASP A 393 -24.16 -12.48 -21.28
C ASP A 393 -23.76 -13.20 -19.98
N TYR A 394 -22.63 -13.94 -19.99
CA TYR A 394 -22.03 -14.50 -18.77
C TYR A 394 -21.36 -13.41 -17.93
N ILE A 395 -20.63 -12.49 -18.55
CA ILE A 395 -20.01 -11.35 -17.85
C ILE A 395 -21.08 -10.52 -17.17
N LEU A 396 -22.17 -10.18 -17.87
CA LEU A 396 -23.30 -9.44 -17.30
C LEU A 396 -23.87 -10.16 -16.06
N ALA A 397 -24.11 -11.47 -16.17
CA ALA A 397 -24.63 -12.27 -15.06
C ALA A 397 -23.68 -12.32 -13.86
N VAL A 398 -22.37 -12.38 -14.10
CA VAL A 398 -21.37 -12.31 -13.01
C VAL A 398 -21.42 -10.94 -12.33
N CYS A 399 -21.54 -9.85 -13.10
CA CYS A 399 -21.65 -8.51 -12.53
C CYS A 399 -22.94 -8.34 -11.71
N GLU A 400 -24.06 -8.91 -12.13
CA GLU A 400 -25.33 -8.92 -11.38
C GLU A 400 -25.18 -9.63 -10.02
N VAL A 401 -24.52 -10.80 -10.00
CA VAL A 401 -24.22 -11.56 -8.77
C VAL A 401 -23.30 -10.77 -7.84
N LEU A 402 -22.24 -10.16 -8.38
CA LEU A 402 -21.32 -9.32 -7.61
C LEU A 402 -21.98 -8.03 -7.08
N SER A 403 -23.07 -7.60 -7.72
CA SER A 403 -23.90 -6.46 -7.31
C SER A 403 -25.02 -6.88 -6.34
N GLY A 404 -25.11 -8.15 -5.95
CA GLY A 404 -26.09 -8.64 -4.98
C GLY A 404 -27.54 -8.66 -5.46
N GLN A 405 -27.79 -8.59 -6.78
CA GLN A 405 -29.15 -8.67 -7.35
C GLN A 405 -29.80 -10.05 -7.14
N ASP A 406 -29.01 -11.06 -6.78
CA ASP A 406 -29.43 -12.41 -6.45
C ASP A 406 -29.84 -12.58 -4.97
N GLN A 407 -29.65 -11.55 -4.13
CA GLN A 407 -29.93 -11.63 -2.68
C GLN A 407 -31.42 -11.34 -2.37
N TRP A 408 -32.25 -12.38 -2.39
CA TRP A 408 -33.64 -12.28 -1.93
C TRP A 408 -33.74 -12.20 -0.40
N GLY A 409 -33.57 -11.01 0.18
CA GLY A 409 -33.92 -10.71 1.58
C GLY A 409 -32.88 -11.10 2.66
N MET A 410 -31.69 -11.58 2.26
CA MET A 410 -30.55 -11.83 3.17
C MET A 410 -29.54 -10.68 3.09
N THR A 411 -29.84 -9.55 3.75
CA THR A 411 -29.08 -8.29 3.69
C THR A 411 -27.81 -8.23 4.56
N THR A 412 -27.07 -9.32 4.71
CA THR A 412 -25.86 -9.33 5.58
C THR A 412 -24.54 -9.44 4.83
N ARG A 413 -24.56 -9.66 3.51
CA ARG A 413 -23.33 -9.73 2.72
C ARG A 413 -23.06 -8.41 2.01
N GLU A 414 -21.83 -7.95 2.18
CA GLU A 414 -21.32 -6.78 1.49
C GLU A 414 -21.19 -7.05 -0.01
N MET A 415 -21.57 -6.08 -0.83
CA MET A 415 -21.57 -6.19 -2.29
C MET A 415 -20.20 -5.80 -2.83
N PHE A 416 -19.73 -6.49 -3.87
CA PHE A 416 -18.46 -6.17 -4.50
C PHE A 416 -18.59 -5.00 -5.47
N LEU A 417 -19.73 -4.92 -6.17
CA LEU A 417 -20.00 -3.90 -7.17
C LEU A 417 -21.25 -3.09 -6.81
N LEU A 418 -21.20 -1.80 -7.13
CA LEU A 418 -22.34 -0.91 -7.16
C LEU A 418 -22.81 -0.80 -8.61
N GLN A 419 -24.02 -1.28 -8.88
CA GLN A 419 -24.63 -1.20 -10.20
C GLN A 419 -25.37 0.12 -10.40
N GLN A 420 -25.13 0.76 -11.53
CA GLN A 420 -25.85 1.93 -12.02
C GLN A 420 -26.57 1.57 -13.32
N GLY A 421 -27.89 1.71 -13.36
CA GLY A 421 -28.71 1.31 -14.51
C GLY A 421 -28.97 -0.20 -14.59
N GLU A 422 -29.66 -0.62 -15.64
CA GLU A 422 -30.15 -2.00 -15.80
C GLU A 422 -29.72 -2.61 -17.14
N GLY A 423 -29.60 -3.94 -17.16
CA GLY A 423 -29.31 -4.73 -18.35
C GLY A 423 -27.96 -4.39 -19.01
N THR A 424 -27.95 -4.35 -20.34
CA THR A 424 -26.71 -4.15 -21.14
C THR A 424 -26.11 -2.75 -21.03
N HIS A 425 -26.90 -1.77 -20.58
CA HIS A 425 -26.45 -0.39 -20.35
C HIS A 425 -26.02 -0.14 -18.90
N ALA A 426 -26.04 -1.19 -18.06
CA ALA A 426 -25.55 -1.09 -16.70
C ALA A 426 -24.06 -0.75 -16.68
N LYS A 427 -23.68 0.05 -15.69
CA LYS A 427 -22.30 0.37 -15.36
C LYS A 427 -22.03 -0.06 -13.92
N TRP A 428 -20.81 -0.50 -13.63
CA TRP A 428 -20.43 -0.98 -12.31
C TRP A 428 -19.28 -0.18 -11.74
N SER A 429 -19.39 0.26 -10.49
CA SER A 429 -18.29 0.81 -9.73
C SER A 429 -17.93 -0.08 -8.55
N VAL A 430 -16.68 -0.03 -8.12
CA VAL A 430 -16.16 -0.75 -6.97
C VAL A 430 -16.26 0.17 -5.74
N ASN A 431 -16.87 -0.33 -4.66
CA ASN A 431 -16.91 0.38 -3.38
C ASN A 431 -15.77 -0.10 -2.49
N TRP A 432 -14.67 0.65 -2.47
CA TRP A 432 -13.48 0.32 -1.70
C TRP A 432 -13.73 0.37 -0.18
N THR A 433 -14.56 1.31 0.30
CA THR A 433 -14.85 1.44 1.74
C THR A 433 -15.64 0.25 2.27
N GLN A 434 -16.64 -0.20 1.51
CA GLN A 434 -17.41 -1.38 1.87
C GLN A 434 -16.50 -2.61 1.81
N LEU A 435 -15.83 -2.84 0.68
CA LEU A 435 -14.92 -3.97 0.53
C LEU A 435 -13.79 -4.02 1.57
N GLY A 436 -13.26 -2.86 1.99
CA GLY A 436 -12.29 -2.78 3.07
C GLY A 436 -12.86 -3.27 4.40
N ARG A 437 -14.10 -2.92 4.71
CA ARG A 437 -14.80 -3.45 5.89
C ARG A 437 -15.03 -4.96 5.78
N ALA A 438 -15.45 -5.48 4.63
CA ALA A 438 -15.59 -6.92 4.39
C ALA A 438 -14.29 -7.67 4.63
N MET A 439 -13.19 -7.16 4.08
CA MET A 439 -11.87 -7.78 4.17
C MET A 439 -11.38 -7.79 5.62
N LYS A 440 -11.48 -6.66 6.34
CA LYS A 440 -11.16 -6.57 7.77
C LYS A 440 -12.00 -7.55 8.60
N ARG A 441 -13.31 -7.63 8.31
CA ARG A 441 -14.23 -8.56 8.99
C ARG A 441 -13.85 -10.01 8.72
N SER A 442 -13.61 -10.37 7.46
CA SER A 442 -13.21 -11.72 7.05
C SER A 442 -11.94 -12.17 7.78
N LEU A 443 -10.94 -11.28 7.86
CA LEU A 443 -9.69 -11.54 8.58
C LEU A 443 -9.91 -11.77 10.08
N VAL A 444 -10.73 -10.93 10.73
CA VAL A 444 -11.10 -11.13 12.14
C VAL A 444 -11.82 -12.47 12.34
N GLU A 445 -12.79 -12.80 11.48
CA GLU A 445 -13.52 -14.07 11.55
C GLU A 445 -12.59 -15.29 11.36
N ALA A 446 -11.61 -15.21 10.45
CA ALA A 446 -10.59 -16.23 10.24
C ALA A 446 -9.71 -16.41 11.49
N VAL A 447 -9.24 -15.33 12.10
CA VAL A 447 -8.43 -15.39 13.33
C VAL A 447 -9.23 -16.01 14.49
N ILE A 448 -10.52 -15.69 14.61
CA ILE A 448 -11.39 -16.28 15.64
C ILE A 448 -11.62 -17.77 15.37
N ARG A 449 -11.83 -18.15 14.10
CA ARG A 449 -11.97 -19.56 13.70
C ARG A 449 -10.79 -20.39 14.13
N ASP A 450 -9.60 -19.93 13.76
CA ASP A 450 -8.38 -20.71 13.90
C ASP A 450 -7.95 -20.80 15.36
N LYS A 451 -8.12 -19.73 16.15
CA LYS A 451 -7.67 -19.70 17.55
C LYS A 451 -8.72 -20.19 18.55
N LEU A 452 -10.01 -19.95 18.30
CA LEU A 452 -11.07 -20.15 19.29
C LEU A 452 -12.15 -21.16 18.87
N GLY A 453 -12.16 -21.57 17.59
CA GLY A 453 -13.05 -22.59 17.05
C GLY A 453 -14.44 -22.07 16.63
N ASP A 454 -15.23 -22.97 16.03
CA ASP A 454 -16.50 -22.61 15.39
C ASP A 454 -17.56 -22.03 16.36
N ALA A 455 -17.60 -22.53 17.59
CA ALA A 455 -18.53 -22.02 18.61
C ALA A 455 -18.28 -20.54 18.91
N ALA A 456 -17.00 -20.12 18.94
CA ALA A 456 -16.63 -18.73 19.19
C ALA A 456 -17.04 -17.80 18.06
N ILE A 457 -16.83 -18.20 16.80
CA ILE A 457 -17.27 -17.39 15.65
C ILE A 457 -18.78 -17.24 15.64
N ARG A 458 -19.53 -18.32 15.90
CA ARG A 458 -21.01 -18.23 15.92
C ARG A 458 -21.47 -17.21 16.94
N CYS A 459 -20.97 -17.27 18.18
CA CYS A 459 -21.27 -16.28 19.21
C CYS A 459 -20.86 -14.86 18.77
N TRP A 460 -19.67 -14.71 18.19
CA TRP A 460 -19.15 -13.42 17.72
C TRP A 460 -20.01 -12.81 16.61
N ARG A 461 -20.35 -13.57 15.55
CA ARG A 461 -21.24 -13.13 14.45
C ARG A 461 -22.63 -12.75 14.94
N ILE A 462 -23.16 -13.47 15.93
CA ILE A 462 -24.46 -13.14 16.54
C ILE A 462 -24.39 -11.79 17.27
N MET A 463 -23.33 -11.56 18.06
CA MET A 463 -23.15 -10.29 18.78
C MET A 463 -22.87 -9.13 17.82
N GLU A 464 -22.14 -9.35 16.74
CA GLU A 464 -21.89 -8.34 15.71
C GLU A 464 -23.19 -7.96 14.97
N ALA A 465 -24.04 -8.93 14.61
CA ALA A 465 -25.28 -8.67 13.88
C ALA A 465 -26.44 -8.15 14.75
N LYS A 466 -26.52 -8.56 16.03
CA LYS A 466 -27.64 -8.21 16.94
C LYS A 466 -27.28 -7.11 17.95
N GLY A 467 -26.00 -6.77 18.07
CA GLY A 467 -25.50 -5.79 19.04
C GLY A 467 -25.34 -6.37 20.44
N LYS A 468 -25.69 -5.56 21.46
CA LYS A 468 -25.47 -5.87 22.87
C LYS A 468 -26.40 -7.00 23.35
N LEU A 469 -25.85 -8.13 23.76
CA LEU A 469 -26.61 -9.32 24.18
C LEU A 469 -26.18 -9.81 25.57
N ASP A 470 -27.10 -10.39 26.34
CA ASP A 470 -26.76 -11.09 27.58
C ASP A 470 -26.34 -12.54 27.29
N GLU A 471 -25.73 -13.18 28.29
CA GLU A 471 -25.23 -14.56 28.18
C GLU A 471 -26.35 -15.55 27.78
N LYS A 472 -27.57 -15.37 28.31
CA LYS A 472 -28.71 -16.27 28.03
C LYS A 472 -29.22 -16.13 26.61
N HIS A 473 -29.30 -14.91 26.06
CA HIS A 473 -29.70 -14.71 24.67
C HIS A 473 -28.63 -15.22 23.71
N VAL A 474 -27.33 -15.01 23.99
CA VAL A 474 -26.26 -15.58 23.18
C VAL A 474 -26.35 -17.11 23.16
N ALA A 475 -26.50 -17.76 24.32
CA ALA A 475 -26.65 -19.21 24.39
C ALA A 475 -27.83 -19.73 23.56
N ARG A 476 -28.99 -19.06 23.66
CA ARG A 476 -30.20 -19.42 22.89
C ARG A 476 -30.01 -19.26 21.38
N LEU A 477 -29.42 -18.15 20.93
CA LEU A 477 -29.22 -17.87 19.50
C LEU A 477 -28.09 -18.71 18.88
N ALA A 478 -27.06 -19.05 19.66
CA ALA A 478 -25.92 -19.84 19.23
C ALA A 478 -26.16 -21.36 19.32
N PHE A 479 -27.32 -21.78 19.83
CA PHE A 479 -27.66 -23.17 20.15
C PHE A 479 -26.60 -23.84 21.05
N LEU A 480 -26.19 -23.13 22.10
CA LEU A 480 -25.25 -23.61 23.10
C LEU A 480 -25.93 -23.72 24.46
N SER A 481 -25.40 -24.57 25.34
CA SER A 481 -25.75 -24.49 26.75
C SER A 481 -25.23 -23.18 27.35
N VAL A 482 -25.88 -22.71 28.42
CA VAL A 482 -25.44 -21.48 29.14
C VAL A 482 -24.00 -21.63 29.66
N LYS A 483 -23.61 -22.85 30.06
CA LYS A 483 -22.24 -23.15 30.50
C LYS A 483 -21.23 -22.96 29.37
N GLU A 484 -21.48 -23.56 28.20
CA GLU A 484 -20.59 -23.44 27.05
C GLU A 484 -20.51 -22.00 26.54
N ALA A 485 -21.65 -21.30 26.49
CA ALA A 485 -21.68 -19.89 26.11
C ALA A 485 -20.80 -19.04 27.03
N ARG A 486 -20.84 -19.27 28.35
CA ARG A 486 -19.98 -18.57 29.32
C ARG A 486 -18.50 -18.84 29.08
N GLU A 487 -18.12 -20.11 28.84
CA GLU A 487 -16.73 -20.47 28.55
C GLU A 487 -16.23 -19.82 27.24
N VAL A 488 -17.08 -19.80 26.20
CA VAL A 488 -16.78 -19.15 24.92
C VAL A 488 -16.64 -17.63 25.09
N LEU A 489 -17.57 -16.98 25.78
CA LEU A 489 -17.53 -15.54 26.06
C LEU A 489 -16.30 -15.16 26.90
N GLY A 490 -15.95 -15.98 27.89
CA GLY A 490 -14.73 -15.79 28.68
C GLY A 490 -13.46 -15.81 27.81
N ARG A 491 -13.35 -16.77 26.88
CA ARG A 491 -12.23 -16.83 25.93
C ARG A 491 -12.20 -15.65 24.96
N LEU A 492 -13.36 -15.25 24.42
CA LEU A 492 -13.47 -14.09 23.54
C LEU A 492 -13.08 -12.79 24.26
N SER A 493 -13.51 -12.63 25.52
CA SER A 493 -13.18 -11.45 26.33
C SER A 493 -11.70 -11.41 26.71
N ALA A 494 -11.10 -12.55 27.09
CA ALA A 494 -9.67 -12.66 27.38
C ALA A 494 -8.79 -12.32 26.16
N ALA A 495 -9.27 -12.63 24.95
CA ALA A 495 -8.63 -12.27 23.69
C ALA A 495 -8.94 -10.82 23.22
N GLN A 496 -9.64 -10.02 24.03
CA GLN A 496 -10.06 -8.64 23.70
C GLN A 496 -10.90 -8.52 22.41
N LEU A 497 -11.66 -9.58 22.08
CA LEU A 497 -12.50 -9.63 20.89
C LEU A 497 -13.94 -9.14 21.15
N ILE A 498 -14.32 -9.04 22.42
CA ILE A 498 -15.62 -8.55 22.89
C ILE A 498 -15.45 -7.73 24.16
N GLU A 499 -16.37 -6.81 24.38
CA GLU A 499 -16.39 -5.96 25.57
C GLU A 499 -17.61 -6.24 26.45
N PRO A 500 -17.43 -6.23 27.79
CA PRO A 500 -18.55 -6.20 28.71
C PRO A 500 -19.10 -4.77 28.86
N GLN A 501 -20.42 -4.65 28.82
CA GLN A 501 -21.17 -3.46 29.17
C GLN A 501 -21.96 -3.75 30.45
N GLU A 502 -21.61 -3.05 31.52
CA GLU A 502 -22.36 -3.08 32.77
C GLU A 502 -23.59 -2.18 32.68
N VAL A 503 -24.73 -2.73 33.05
CA VAL A 503 -26.01 -2.01 33.19
C VAL A 503 -26.48 -2.17 34.64
N PRO A 504 -26.09 -1.26 35.54
CA PRO A 504 -26.44 -1.34 36.94
C PRO A 504 -27.92 -0.99 37.15
N ARG A 505 -28.66 -1.83 37.89
CA ARG A 505 -30.05 -1.54 38.26
C ARG A 505 -30.16 -0.58 39.45
N THR A 506 -29.11 -0.48 40.24
CA THR A 506 -29.02 0.34 41.45
C THR A 506 -27.79 1.24 41.39
N ALA A 507 -27.86 2.41 42.04
CA ALA A 507 -26.80 3.43 41.98
C ALA A 507 -25.46 2.97 42.58
N ASP A 508 -25.49 1.97 43.46
CA ASP A 508 -24.34 1.33 44.10
C ASP A 508 -23.53 0.44 43.14
N ARG A 509 -24.00 0.20 41.91
CA ARG A 509 -23.37 -0.66 40.90
C ARG A 509 -22.95 -2.03 41.43
N ALA A 510 -23.70 -2.58 42.39
CA ALA A 510 -23.39 -3.89 42.97
C ALA A 510 -23.45 -4.98 41.87
N PRO A 511 -22.45 -5.88 41.75
CA PRO A 511 -22.43 -6.92 40.73
C PRO A 511 -23.67 -7.81 40.72
N SER A 512 -24.23 -8.10 41.90
CA SER A 512 -25.45 -8.92 42.05
C SER A 512 -26.72 -8.27 41.47
N ARG A 513 -26.70 -6.94 41.24
CA ARG A 513 -27.82 -6.16 40.68
C ARG A 513 -27.44 -5.50 39.35
N THR A 514 -26.35 -5.94 38.73
CA THR A 514 -25.84 -5.40 37.47
C THR A 514 -26.02 -6.45 36.38
N LEU A 515 -26.60 -6.03 35.25
CA LEU A 515 -26.67 -6.87 34.06
C LEU A 515 -25.40 -6.67 33.24
N TYR A 516 -24.80 -7.76 32.81
CA TYR A 516 -23.63 -7.75 31.93
C TYR A 516 -24.08 -8.08 30.51
N LEU A 517 -23.93 -7.12 29.61
CA LEU A 517 -24.16 -7.31 28.18
C LEU A 517 -22.81 -7.42 27.47
N TRP A 518 -22.70 -8.35 26.54
CA TRP A 518 -21.52 -8.52 25.70
C TRP A 518 -21.77 -7.93 24.33
N PHE A 519 -20.77 -7.27 23.78
CA PHE A 519 -20.85 -6.71 22.43
C PHE A 519 -19.48 -6.68 21.76
N VAL A 520 -19.49 -6.52 20.44
CA VAL A 520 -18.29 -6.37 19.62
C VAL A 520 -18.10 -4.90 19.33
N ASP A 521 -16.98 -4.33 19.78
CA ASP A 521 -16.47 -3.05 19.27
C ASP A 521 -15.48 -3.36 18.16
N PHE A 522 -15.94 -3.31 16.91
CA PHE A 522 -15.15 -3.73 15.76
C PHE A 522 -13.86 -2.91 15.60
N ASN A 523 -13.91 -1.61 15.87
CA ASN A 523 -12.74 -0.74 15.74
C ASN A 523 -11.66 -1.13 16.76
N LYS A 524 -12.05 -1.37 18.01
CA LYS A 524 -11.09 -1.82 19.03
C LYS A 524 -10.52 -3.20 18.73
N VAL A 525 -11.34 -4.12 18.21
CA VAL A 525 -10.88 -5.44 17.75
C VAL A 525 -9.81 -5.28 16.67
N VAL A 526 -10.04 -4.42 15.68
CA VAL A 526 -9.08 -4.12 14.61
C VAL A 526 -7.81 -3.50 15.19
N THR A 527 -7.90 -2.51 16.07
CA THR A 527 -6.71 -1.88 16.71
C THR A 527 -5.91 -2.89 17.53
N ALA A 528 -6.56 -3.74 18.32
CA ALA A 528 -5.88 -4.79 19.08
C ALA A 528 -5.19 -5.78 18.14
N LEU A 529 -5.86 -6.17 17.05
CA LEU A 529 -5.31 -7.07 16.06
C LEU A 529 -4.08 -6.45 15.35
N ILE A 530 -4.12 -5.17 14.98
CA ILE A 530 -2.97 -4.43 14.44
C ILE A 530 -1.78 -4.49 15.41
N GLY A 531 -1.99 -4.21 16.70
CA GLY A 531 -0.94 -4.30 17.72
C GLY A 531 -0.33 -5.71 17.84
N HIS A 532 -1.16 -6.76 17.71
CA HIS A 532 -0.68 -8.13 17.66
C HIS A 532 0.18 -8.43 16.42
N HIS A 533 -0.18 -7.90 15.25
CA HIS A 533 0.60 -8.07 14.02
C HIS A 533 1.94 -7.33 14.11
N TYR A 534 1.97 -6.10 14.64
CA TYR A 534 3.23 -5.39 14.88
C TYR A 534 4.17 -6.17 15.81
N LYS A 535 3.63 -6.71 16.90
CA LYS A 535 4.42 -7.54 17.81
C LYS A 535 4.93 -8.82 17.12
N ALA A 536 4.11 -9.46 16.30
CA ALA A 536 4.50 -10.64 15.55
C ALA A 536 5.62 -10.34 14.54
N LEU A 537 5.47 -9.27 13.75
CA LEU A 537 6.51 -8.80 12.82
C LEU A 537 7.80 -8.44 13.54
N ALA A 538 7.74 -7.68 14.64
CA ALA A 538 8.93 -7.34 15.44
C ALA A 538 9.65 -8.60 15.97
N ASN A 539 8.90 -9.61 16.41
CA ASN A 539 9.47 -10.87 16.85
C ASN A 539 10.09 -11.68 15.70
N VAL A 540 9.49 -11.66 14.50
CA VAL A 540 10.05 -12.30 13.29
C VAL A 540 11.38 -11.63 12.90
N GLN A 541 11.46 -10.30 12.93
CA GLN A 541 12.71 -9.58 12.67
C GLN A 541 13.78 -9.89 13.73
N ALA A 542 13.40 -9.87 15.02
CA ALA A 542 14.32 -10.23 16.09
C ALA A 542 14.84 -11.67 15.96
N GLN A 543 13.97 -12.60 15.56
CA GLN A 543 14.35 -13.99 15.32
C GLN A 543 15.30 -14.12 14.12
N ARG A 544 15.03 -13.42 13.01
CA ARG A 544 15.92 -13.38 11.85
C ARG A 544 17.32 -12.92 12.25
N GLN A 545 17.39 -11.80 12.96
CA GLN A 545 18.66 -11.24 13.43
C GLN A 545 19.40 -12.24 14.33
N HIS A 546 18.70 -12.87 15.27
CA HIS A 546 19.28 -13.89 16.13
C HIS A 546 19.86 -15.09 15.36
N GLN A 547 19.16 -15.58 14.32
CA GLN A 547 19.65 -16.68 13.48
C GLN A 547 20.91 -16.32 12.69
N LEU A 548 20.99 -15.09 12.18
CA LEU A 548 22.16 -14.56 11.49
C LEU A 548 23.35 -14.39 12.44
N GLU A 549 23.12 -13.85 13.64
CA GLU A 549 24.16 -13.66 14.66
C GLU A 549 24.73 -14.99 15.16
N LEU A 550 23.87 -15.98 15.43
CA LEU A 550 24.30 -17.31 15.87
C LEU A 550 25.25 -17.98 14.87
N ARG A 551 25.08 -17.69 13.58
CA ARG A 551 25.87 -18.24 12.48
C ARG A 551 26.75 -17.18 11.80
N ARG A 552 27.06 -16.07 12.47
CA ARG A 552 27.79 -14.94 11.88
C ARG A 552 29.10 -15.35 11.20
N GLY A 553 29.90 -16.20 11.85
CA GLY A 553 31.16 -16.67 11.25
C GLY A 553 30.98 -17.47 9.95
N LEU A 554 29.84 -18.15 9.78
CA LEU A 554 29.49 -18.89 8.56
C LEU A 554 28.96 -17.94 7.48
N VAL A 555 28.15 -16.95 7.87
CA VAL A 555 27.67 -15.88 6.98
C VAL A 555 28.85 -15.07 6.45
N ASP A 556 29.75 -14.63 7.32
CA ASP A 556 30.97 -13.90 6.96
C ASP A 556 31.92 -14.74 6.08
N LYS A 557 31.84 -16.08 6.15
CA LYS A 557 32.57 -16.99 5.27
C LYS A 557 31.91 -17.10 3.89
N ARG A 558 30.57 -17.13 3.83
CA ARG A 558 29.78 -17.14 2.59
C ARG A 558 29.97 -15.85 1.79
N GLU A 559 30.02 -14.70 2.46
CA GLU A 559 30.11 -13.38 1.81
C GLU A 559 31.51 -13.03 1.29
N ARG A 560 32.54 -13.87 1.52
CA ARG A 560 33.87 -13.62 0.98
C ARG A 560 33.88 -13.84 -0.52
N THR A 561 34.56 -12.95 -1.24
CA THR A 561 34.59 -12.94 -2.71
C THR A 561 35.18 -14.22 -3.32
N ASP A 562 36.14 -14.85 -2.65
CA ASP A 562 36.72 -16.14 -3.03
C ASP A 562 35.71 -17.29 -2.91
N VAL A 563 34.97 -17.35 -1.80
CA VAL A 563 33.95 -18.38 -1.54
C VAL A 563 32.69 -18.18 -2.40
N ARG A 564 32.33 -16.92 -2.68
CA ARG A 564 31.20 -16.58 -3.56
C ARG A 564 31.46 -16.99 -5.01
N ASN A 565 32.71 -16.87 -5.47
CA ASN A 565 33.12 -17.28 -6.81
C ASN A 565 33.34 -18.80 -6.92
N ASP A 566 33.80 -19.46 -5.86
CA ASP A 566 33.94 -20.92 -5.80
C ASP A 566 33.28 -21.51 -4.53
N PRO A 567 32.03 -22.01 -4.64
CA PRO A 567 31.32 -22.65 -3.53
C PRO A 567 31.93 -24.01 -3.12
N GLY A 568 32.98 -24.48 -3.82
CA GLY A 568 33.79 -25.64 -3.45
C GLY A 568 34.61 -25.45 -2.17
N LEU A 569 34.93 -24.20 -1.80
CA LEU A 569 35.70 -23.85 -0.59
C LEU A 569 34.93 -24.09 0.73
N LEU A 570 33.63 -24.33 0.66
CA LEU A 570 32.80 -24.65 1.82
C LEU A 570 32.91 -26.13 2.17
N THR A 571 33.13 -26.43 3.45
CA THR A 571 33.12 -27.83 3.91
C THR A 571 31.71 -28.40 3.80
N LYS A 572 31.57 -29.73 3.73
CA LYS A 572 30.24 -30.37 3.67
C LYS A 572 29.34 -29.94 4.85
N ARG A 573 29.92 -29.81 6.05
CA ARG A 573 29.23 -29.32 7.25
C ARG A 573 28.77 -27.87 7.10
N ASP A 574 29.62 -27.00 6.53
CA ASP A 574 29.26 -25.61 6.28
C ASP A 574 28.08 -25.50 5.30
N LYS A 575 28.07 -26.35 4.24
CA LYS A 575 26.98 -26.42 3.28
C LYS A 575 25.67 -26.84 3.93
N GLU A 576 25.69 -27.92 4.72
CA GLU A 576 24.51 -28.38 5.46
C GLU A 576 23.96 -27.32 6.41
N GLN A 577 24.84 -26.58 7.11
CA GLN A 577 24.45 -25.50 8.01
C GLN A 577 23.91 -24.26 7.28
N LEU A 578 24.46 -23.94 6.11
CA LEU A 578 23.95 -22.86 5.25
C LEU A 578 22.58 -23.22 4.69
N GLU A 579 22.38 -24.46 4.24
CA GLU A 579 21.07 -24.93 3.76
C GLU A 579 20.02 -24.89 4.87
N GLU A 580 20.37 -25.28 6.09
CA GLU A 580 19.47 -25.16 7.25
C GLU A 580 19.15 -23.69 7.54
N LEU A 581 20.16 -22.81 7.53
CA LEU A 581 19.97 -21.38 7.72
C LEU A 581 19.05 -20.80 6.64
N ASP A 582 19.31 -21.06 5.36
CA ASP A 582 18.53 -20.56 4.24
C ASP A 582 17.06 -21.01 4.35
N LYS A 583 16.79 -22.27 4.69
CA LYS A 583 15.42 -22.77 4.95
C LYS A 583 14.73 -22.01 6.10
N THR A 584 15.46 -21.73 7.18
CA THR A 584 14.89 -20.97 8.30
C THR A 584 14.62 -19.51 7.92
N LEU A 585 15.51 -18.88 7.16
CA LEU A 585 15.35 -17.50 6.69
C LEU A 585 14.20 -17.39 5.68
N GLU A 586 14.05 -18.35 4.78
CA GLU A 586 12.93 -18.44 3.84
C GLU A 586 11.59 -18.59 4.58
N ALA A 587 11.51 -19.48 5.56
CA ALA A 587 10.30 -19.65 6.37
C ALA A 587 9.93 -18.37 7.14
N LEU A 588 10.93 -17.64 7.66
CA LEU A 588 10.72 -16.35 8.32
C LEU A 588 10.26 -15.26 7.34
N ALA A 589 10.84 -15.23 6.13
CA ALA A 589 10.44 -14.28 5.07
C ALA A 589 8.99 -14.50 4.62
N VAL A 590 8.57 -15.77 4.43
CA VAL A 590 7.17 -16.10 4.09
C VAL A 590 6.23 -15.70 5.23
N ALA A 591 6.62 -15.92 6.49
CA ALA A 591 5.83 -15.52 7.63
C ALA A 591 5.68 -13.99 7.72
N GLU A 592 6.75 -13.24 7.47
CA GLU A 592 6.74 -11.78 7.39
C GLU A 592 5.80 -11.27 6.30
N GLN A 593 5.91 -11.79 5.08
CA GLN A 593 5.05 -11.39 3.96
C GLN A 593 3.56 -11.62 4.28
N ARG A 594 3.21 -12.77 4.87
CA ARG A 594 1.82 -13.07 5.27
C ARG A 594 1.32 -12.14 6.39
N LEU A 595 2.18 -11.79 7.35
CA LEU A 595 1.81 -10.88 8.42
C LEU A 595 1.65 -9.44 7.92
N ASP A 596 2.50 -8.99 7.00
CA ASP A 596 2.36 -7.66 6.37
C ASP A 596 1.14 -7.58 5.46
N GLU A 597 0.80 -8.64 4.71
CA GLU A 597 -0.45 -8.69 3.94
C GLU A 597 -1.69 -8.49 4.83
N GLN A 598 -1.73 -9.18 5.98
CA GLN A 598 -2.81 -9.02 6.95
C GLN A 598 -2.84 -7.62 7.55
N LEU A 599 -1.66 -7.05 7.86
CA LEU A 599 -1.54 -5.69 8.36
C LEU A 599 -1.99 -4.65 7.34
N PHE A 600 -1.67 -4.85 6.06
CA PHE A 600 -2.12 -4.02 4.94
C PHE A 600 -3.65 -4.00 4.87
N VAL A 601 -4.30 -5.17 4.95
CA VAL A 601 -5.78 -5.27 5.01
C VAL A 601 -6.36 -4.49 6.19
N LEU A 602 -5.73 -4.57 7.37
CA LEU A 602 -6.23 -3.93 8.58
C LEU A 602 -6.09 -2.40 8.56
N ARG A 603 -5.02 -1.88 7.96
CA ARG A 603 -4.65 -0.46 8.08
C ARG A 603 -4.74 0.34 6.78
N GLU A 604 -4.22 -0.19 5.68
CA GLU A 604 -3.93 0.59 4.46
C GLU A 604 -4.89 0.27 3.31
N PHE A 605 -5.58 -0.86 3.33
CA PHE A 605 -6.49 -1.28 2.26
C PHE A 605 -7.66 -0.30 2.05
N ASP A 606 -8.19 0.21 3.15
CA ASP A 606 -9.19 1.29 3.21
C ASP A 606 -8.77 2.24 4.33
N PRO A 607 -7.96 3.26 3.99
CA PRO A 607 -7.50 4.25 4.94
C PRO A 607 -8.68 5.17 5.25
N ASP A 608 -9.37 4.91 6.35
CA ASP A 608 -10.51 5.72 6.79
C ASP A 608 -10.01 7.13 7.19
N PRO A 609 -10.44 8.21 6.51
CA PRO A 609 -10.01 9.57 6.83
C PRO A 609 -10.52 10.07 8.20
N ALA A 610 -11.44 9.33 8.85
CA ALA A 610 -12.01 9.69 10.14
C ALA A 610 -11.53 8.81 11.32
N ALA A 611 -10.72 7.78 11.07
CA ALA A 611 -10.30 6.81 12.09
C ALA A 611 -8.82 6.92 12.53
N VAL A 612 -8.10 7.94 12.03
CA VAL A 612 -6.73 8.28 12.47
C VAL A 612 -6.78 9.37 13.54
#